data_AF-A0A4Q3YY81-F1
#
_entry.id   AF-A0A4Q3YY81-F1
#
_cell.length_a   1.000
_cell.length_b   1.000
_cell.length_c   1.000
_cell.angle_alpha   90.00
_cell.angle_beta   90.00
_cell.angle_gamma   90.00
#
_symmetry.space_group_name_H-M   'P 1'
#
loop_
_entity.id
_entity.type
_entity.pdbx_description
1 polymer ?
#
loop_
_entity_poly.entity_id
_entity_poly.type
_entity_poly.pdbx_seq_one_letter_code
_entity_poly.pdbx_strand_id
1 'polypeptide(L)' 'MSKTQRRYIRMSDLQEVYGISRSTAYRAVQAGKLKIRKFGGSSLLKIEELDAMIEGEAEAAEV' A
#
# COMPACT_ATOMS: atom_id res chain seq x y z
N MET A 1 17.32 16.43 11.64
CA MET A 1 16.21 15.69 12.29
C MET A 1 15.99 14.39 11.55
N SER A 2 16.28 13.24 12.18
CA SER A 2 16.03 11.94 11.56
C SER A 2 14.52 11.68 11.47
N LYS A 3 13.97 11.66 10.25
CA LYS A 3 12.59 11.21 10.03
C LYS A 3 12.51 9.73 10.39
N THR A 4 11.76 9.39 11.43
CA THR A 4 11.25 8.02 11.62
C THR A 4 10.36 7.72 10.42
N GLN A 5 10.92 7.14 9.36
CA GLN A 5 10.14 6.67 8.23
C GLN A 5 9.20 5.59 8.75
N ARG A 6 7.90 5.87 8.75
CA ARG A 6 6.88 4.86 9.01
C ARG A 6 7.03 3.82 7.90
N ARG A 7 7.30 2.57 8.27
CA ARG A 7 7.47 1.45 7.31
C ARG A 7 6.14 0.80 6.91
N TYR A 8 5.09 1.11 7.65
CA TYR A 8 3.78 0.50 7.50
C TYR A 8 2.68 1.56 7.56
N ILE A 9 1.63 1.33 6.79
CA ILE A 9 0.39 2.12 6.80
C ILE A 9 -0.79 1.19 7.08
N ARG A 10 -1.83 1.71 7.76
CA ARG A 10 -3.08 0.98 7.96
C ARG A 10 -3.91 1.01 6.69
N MET A 11 -4.64 -0.08 6.47
CA MET A 11 -5.61 -0.19 5.39
C MET A 11 -6.68 0.93 5.41
N SER A 12 -7.04 1.44 6.58
CA SER A 12 -7.96 2.58 6.74
C SER A 12 -7.42 3.88 6.17
N ASP A 13 -6.10 4.05 6.19
CA ASP A 13 -5.44 5.33 5.93
C ASP A 13 -4.97 5.42 4.46
N LEU A 14 -5.05 4.32 3.71
CA LEU A 14 -4.63 4.22 2.30
C LEU A 14 -5.29 5.26 1.39
N GLN A 15 -6.58 5.48 1.58
CA GLN A 15 -7.32 6.41 0.73
C GLN A 15 -6.85 7.84 0.93
N GLU A 16 -6.54 8.22 2.17
CA GLU A 16 -6.09 9.58 2.49
C GLU A 16 -4.64 9.80 2.04
N VAL A 17 -3.76 8.81 2.24
CA VAL A 17 -2.32 8.97 1.99
C VAL A 17 -1.94 8.69 0.54
N TYR A 18 -2.56 7.68 -0.09
CA TYR A 18 -2.20 7.21 -1.44
C TYR A 18 -3.33 7.38 -2.46
N GLY A 19 -4.53 7.82 -2.06
CA GLY A 19 -5.69 7.86 -2.97
C GLY A 19 -6.23 6.47 -3.35
N ILE A 20 -5.72 5.40 -2.74
CA ILE A 20 -6.06 4.02 -3.10
C ILE A 20 -7.25 3.53 -2.25
N SER A 21 -8.29 3.05 -2.91
CA SER A 21 -9.43 2.45 -2.22
C SER A 21 -9.05 1.13 -1.52
N ARG A 22 -9.71 0.82 -0.41
CA ARG A 22 -9.54 -0.46 0.29
C ARG A 22 -9.77 -1.66 -0.63
N SER A 23 -10.78 -1.57 -1.51
CA SER A 23 -11.10 -2.62 -2.48
C SER A 23 -9.97 -2.88 -3.47
N THR A 24 -9.32 -1.82 -3.96
CA THR A 24 -8.14 -1.92 -4.82
C THR A 24 -6.98 -2.60 -4.09
N ALA A 25 -6.72 -2.21 -2.85
CA ALA A 25 -5.68 -2.83 -2.04
C ALA A 25 -5.97 -4.32 -1.78
N TYR A 26 -7.21 -4.70 -1.46
CA TYR A 26 -7.58 -6.12 -1.32
C TYR A 26 -7.43 -6.91 -2.62
N ARG A 27 -7.78 -6.33 -3.77
CA ARG A 27 -7.54 -6.95 -5.08
C ARG A 27 -6.06 -7.16 -5.35
N ALA A 28 -5.22 -6.16 -5.06
CA ALA A 28 -3.78 -6.28 -5.20
C ALA A 28 -3.20 -7.37 -4.28
N VAL A 29 -3.76 -7.54 -3.08
CA VAL A 29 -3.39 -8.64 -2.18
C VAL A 29 -3.80 -10.00 -2.75
N GLN A 30 -5.01 -10.13 -3.28
CA GLN A 30 -5.47 -11.36 -3.93
C GLN A 30 -4.65 -11.70 -5.18
N ALA A 31 -4.20 -10.69 -5.92
CA ALA A 31 -3.30 -10.84 -7.06
C ALA A 31 -1.84 -11.12 -6.67
N GLY A 32 -1.52 -11.17 -5.37
CA GLY A 32 -0.15 -11.38 -4.88
C GLY A 32 0.79 -10.18 -5.01
N LYS A 33 0.28 -9.02 -5.44
CA LYS A 33 1.06 -7.77 -5.55
C LYS A 33 1.33 -7.11 -4.19
N LEU A 34 0.46 -7.31 -3.21
CA LEU A 34 0.58 -6.74 -1.86
C LEU A 34 0.42 -7.82 -0.78
N LYS A 35 0.99 -7.59 0.40
CA LYS A 35 0.84 -8.50 1.54
C LYS A 35 0.25 -7.80 2.76
N ILE A 36 -0.92 -8.27 3.20
CA ILE A 36 -1.53 -7.81 4.45
C ILE A 36 -0.82 -8.44 5.63
N ARG A 37 -0.38 -7.60 6.57
CA ARG A 37 0.20 -8.00 7.85
C ARG A 37 -0.79 -7.61 8.95
N LYS A 38 -1.26 -8.59 9.72
CA LYS A 38 -2.18 -8.35 10.84
C LYS A 38 -1.38 -8.05 12.10
N PHE A 39 -1.61 -6.92 12.74
CA PHE A 39 -0.96 -6.55 14.00
C PHE A 39 -1.89 -5.71 14.86
N GLY A 40 -2.10 -6.10 16.12
CA GLY A 40 -2.96 -5.38 17.07
C GLY A 40 -4.39 -5.17 16.55
N GLY A 41 -4.98 -6.17 15.90
CA GLY A 41 -6.31 -6.09 15.28
C GLY A 41 -6.38 -5.26 13.99
N SER A 42 -5.30 -4.59 13.60
CA SER A 42 -5.24 -3.77 12.39
C SER A 42 -4.62 -4.53 11.22
N SER A 43 -5.02 -4.16 10.01
CA SER A 43 -4.40 -4.62 8.77
C SER A 43 -3.39 -3.59 8.30
N LEU A 44 -2.12 -3.97 8.25
CA LEU A 44 -1.00 -3.14 7.84
C LEU A 44 -0.47 -3.57 6.48
N LEU A 45 -0.03 -2.60 5.70
CA LEU A 45 0.69 -2.79 4.44
C LEU A 45 2.06 -2.13 4.54
N LYS A 46 3.06 -2.73 3.90
CA LYS A 46 4.40 -2.14 3.83
C LYS A 46 4.37 -1.01 2.80
N ILE A 47 4.92 0.15 3.16
CA ILE A 47 4.94 1.31 2.26
C ILE A 47 5.77 1.00 1.00
N GLU A 48 6.94 0.37 1.13
CA GLU A 48 7.76 -0.02 -0.03
C GLU A 48 7.04 -0.97 -1.01
N GLU A 49 6.13 -1.82 -0.54
CA GLU A 49 5.33 -2.71 -1.43
C GLU A 49 4.24 -1.91 -2.16
N LEU A 50 3.69 -0.86 -1.53
CA LEU A 50 2.74 0.06 -2.15
C LEU A 50 3.42 0.95 -3.18
N ASP A 51 4.58 1.52 -2.85
CA ASP A 51 5.37 2.35 -3.76
C ASP A 51 5.75 1.54 -5.00
N ALA A 52 6.30 0.33 -4.83
CA ALA A 52 6.61 -0.55 -5.96
C ALA A 52 5.39 -0.93 -6.81
N MET A 53 4.21 -1.08 -6.20
CA MET A 53 2.98 -1.33 -6.94
C MET A 53 2.55 -0.11 -7.78
N ILE A 54 2.70 1.10 -7.24
CA ILE A 54 2.33 2.35 -7.91
C ILE A 54 3.32 2.66 -9.04
N GLU A 55 4.62 2.59 -8.75
CA GLU A 55 5.68 2.82 -9.72
C GLU A 55 5.67 1.76 -10.83
N GLY A 56 5.35 0.51 -10.50
CA GLY A 56 5.16 -0.57 -11.47
C GLY A 56 3.86 -0.49 -12.28
N GLU A 57 2.83 0.25 -11.83
CA GLU A 57 1.67 0.62 -12.65
C GLU A 57 1.91 1.91 -13.46
N ALA A 58 2.87 2.77 -13.05
CA ALA A 58 3.23 3.98 -13.77
C ALA A 58 3.94 3.71 -15.10
N GLU A 59 4.68 2.59 -15.23
CA GLU A 59 5.25 2.15 -16.52
C GLU A 59 4.18 1.74 -17.56
N ALA A 60 2.93 1.52 -17.15
CA ALA A 60 1.82 1.20 -18.05
C ALA A 60 0.91 2.40 -18.36
N ALA A 61 1.21 3.59 -17.82
CA ALA A 61 0.37 4.79 -17.94
C ALA A 61 0.98 5.89 -18.84
N GLU A 62 2.07 5.61 -19.56
CA GLU A 62 2.45 6.42 -20.72
C GLU A 62 1.76 5.88 -21.98
N VAL A 63 0.56 6.39 -22.27
CA VAL A 63 -0.11 6.29 -23.58
C VAL A 63 -0.75 7.64 -23.93
#